data_AF-A0A229NSV3-F1
#
_entry.id   AF-A0A229NSV3-F1
#
_cell.length_a   1.000
_cell.length_b   1.000
_cell.length_c   1.000
_cell.angle_alpha   90.00
_cell.angle_beta   90.00
_cell.angle_gamma   90.00
#
_symmetry.space_group_name_H-M   'P 1'
#
loop_
_entity.id
_entity.type
_entity.pdbx_description
1 polymer ?
#
loop_
_entity_poly.entity_id
_entity_poly.type
_entity_poly.pdbx_seq_one_letter_code
_entity_poly.pdbx_strand_id
1 'polypeptide(L)'
;MPGGSLEPGESMEEVARRELFEETGLLAGNIALFNVFSDKELYYQYPHGDEVYNVVAAYICHEYKGNLIKNESEVRDLKFFNTHEIPKEINPPDKPIIDIYLKMFGEGGLGKHDGTKLVDVADSGEK
;
A
#
# COMPACT_ATOMS: atom_id res chain seq x y z
N MET A 1 3.14 -2.26 -0.51
CA MET A 1 2.30 -1.53 0.48
C MET A 1 1.33 -2.53 1.10
N PRO A 2 0.92 -2.40 2.38
CA PRO A 2 -0.07 -3.31 2.93
C PRO A 2 -1.38 -3.23 2.17
N GLY A 3 -1.93 -4.39 1.79
CA GLY A 3 -3.12 -4.43 0.97
C GLY A 3 -3.47 -5.82 0.49
N GLY A 4 -4.74 -5.99 0.14
CA GLY A 4 -5.26 -7.27 -0.31
C GLY A 4 -6.65 -7.14 -0.90
N SER A 5 -7.28 -8.29 -1.11
CA SER A 5 -8.57 -8.37 -1.77
C SER A 5 -9.71 -8.01 -0.81
N LEU A 6 -10.78 -7.45 -1.39
CA LEU A 6 -12.04 -7.22 -0.68
C LEU A 6 -12.72 -8.56 -0.35
N GLU A 7 -13.00 -8.81 0.93
CA GLU A 7 -13.79 -9.97 1.33
C GLU A 7 -15.31 -9.69 1.29
N PRO A 8 -16.17 -10.72 1.14
CA PRO A 8 -17.61 -10.55 1.14
C PRO A 8 -18.14 -9.87 2.41
N GLY A 9 -18.74 -8.70 2.24
CA GLY A 9 -19.34 -7.93 3.34
C GLY A 9 -18.45 -6.82 3.89
N GLU A 10 -17.21 -6.70 3.44
CA GLU A 10 -16.32 -5.60 3.78
C GLU A 10 -16.58 -4.37 2.90
N SER A 11 -16.32 -3.20 3.45
CA SER A 11 -16.05 -1.97 2.73
C SER A 11 -14.55 -1.87 2.40
N MET A 12 -14.21 -1.06 1.40
CA MET A 12 -12.79 -0.81 1.03
C MET A 12 -11.97 -0.23 2.21
N GLU A 13 -12.62 0.54 3.09
CA GLU A 13 -11.97 1.07 4.28
C GLU A 13 -11.68 -0.03 5.30
N GLU A 14 -12.59 -0.99 5.48
CA GLU A 14 -12.39 -2.14 6.36
C GLU A 14 -11.23 -3.01 5.89
N VAL A 15 -11.12 -3.29 4.58
CA VAL A 15 -9.97 -4.01 4.00
C VAL A 15 -8.66 -3.29 4.30
N ALA A 16 -8.59 -1.99 4.02
CA ALA A 16 -7.37 -1.21 4.23
C ALA A 16 -6.92 -1.23 5.70
N ARG A 17 -7.87 -1.23 6.65
CA ARG A 17 -7.59 -1.33 8.09
C ARG A 17 -7.14 -2.74 8.48
N ARG A 18 -7.81 -3.77 7.95
CA ARG A 18 -7.50 -5.18 8.22
C ARG A 18 -6.11 -5.54 7.70
N GLU A 19 -5.83 -5.30 6.42
CA GLU A 19 -4.54 -5.65 5.79
C GLU A 19 -3.38 -4.88 6.42
N LEU A 20 -3.57 -3.59 6.77
CA LEU A 20 -2.54 -2.85 7.52
C LEU A 20 -2.22 -3.55 8.85
N PHE A 21 -3.23 -4.01 9.58
CA PHE A 21 -3.02 -4.69 10.85
C PHE A 21 -2.41 -6.08 10.66
N GLU A 22 -2.93 -6.86 9.72
CA GLU A 22 -2.48 -8.23 9.43
C GLU A 22 -1.01 -8.25 9.05
N GLU A 23 -0.58 -7.39 8.12
CA GLU A 23 0.79 -7.41 7.61
C GLU A 23 1.79 -6.69 8.50
N THR A 24 1.36 -5.66 9.24
CA THR A 24 2.27 -4.73 9.92
C THR A 24 2.10 -4.61 11.44
N GLY A 25 1.03 -5.16 12.00
CA GLY A 25 0.66 -5.02 13.40
C GLY A 25 0.19 -3.62 13.81
N LEU A 26 0.04 -2.69 12.85
CA LEU A 26 -0.39 -1.33 13.09
C LEU A 26 -1.91 -1.19 13.01
N LEU A 27 -2.50 -0.57 14.02
CA LEU A 27 -3.92 -0.22 14.04
C LEU A 27 -4.10 1.18 13.44
N ALA A 28 -4.82 1.27 12.33
CA ALA A 28 -5.12 2.55 11.71
C ALA A 28 -6.07 3.40 12.58
N GLY A 29 -5.74 4.67 12.76
CA GLY A 29 -6.61 5.69 13.34
C GLY A 29 -7.48 6.32 12.26
N ASN A 30 -7.23 7.60 11.97
CA ASN A 30 -7.89 8.29 10.86
C ASN A 30 -7.20 7.94 9.53
N ILE A 31 -7.99 7.39 8.60
CA ILE A 31 -7.56 7.15 7.22
C ILE A 31 -8.47 7.91 6.26
N ALA A 32 -7.92 8.34 5.13
CA ALA A 32 -8.63 9.06 4.09
C ALA A 32 -8.39 8.41 2.74
N LEU A 33 -9.44 8.26 1.93
CA LEU A 33 -9.30 7.81 0.55
C LEU A 33 -8.37 8.77 -0.19
N PHE A 34 -7.25 8.24 -0.68
CA PHE A 34 -6.29 8.99 -1.47
C PHE A 34 -6.78 9.10 -2.92
N ASN A 35 -7.00 7.95 -3.54
CA ASN A 35 -7.52 7.84 -4.90
C ASN A 35 -7.99 6.41 -5.18
N VAL A 36 -8.76 6.24 -6.26
CA VAL A 36 -9.06 4.95 -6.87
C VAL A 36 -8.29 4.83 -8.17
N PHE A 37 -7.44 3.82 -8.27
CA PHE A 37 -6.63 3.52 -9.43
C PHE A 37 -7.27 2.36 -10.18
N SER A 38 -7.47 2.52 -11.49
CA SER A 38 -8.11 1.50 -12.34
C SER A 38 -7.59 1.52 -13.78
N ASP A 39 -6.45 2.18 -14.00
CA ASP A 39 -5.84 2.30 -15.31
C ASP A 39 -5.14 1.01 -15.73
N LYS A 40 -4.85 0.90 -17.04
CA LYS A 40 -4.17 -0.26 -17.66
C LYS A 40 -2.84 -0.67 -17.02
N GLU A 41 -2.24 0.22 -16.24
CA GLU A 41 -0.98 -0.03 -15.51
C GLU A 41 -1.16 -1.02 -14.35
N LEU A 42 -2.41 -1.27 -13.94
CA LEU A 42 -2.78 -2.25 -12.93
C LEU A 42 -3.13 -3.64 -13.48
N TYR A 43 -2.88 -3.86 -14.77
CA TYR A 43 -2.91 -5.19 -15.36
C TYR A 43 -1.78 -6.05 -14.79
N TYR A 44 -2.13 -7.26 -14.35
CA TYR A 44 -1.18 -8.27 -13.92
C TYR A 44 -1.56 -9.64 -14.50
N GLN A 45 -0.56 -10.40 -14.94
CA GLN A 45 -0.73 -11.77 -15.37
C GLN A 45 0.08 -12.68 -14.46
N TYR A 46 -0.60 -13.59 -13.78
CA TYR A 46 0.04 -14.58 -12.92
C TYR A 46 0.87 -15.56 -13.75
N PRO A 47 1.92 -16.19 -13.18
CA PRO A 47 2.73 -17.19 -13.88
C PRO A 47 1.92 -18.34 -14.49
N HIS A 48 0.76 -18.65 -13.91
CA HIS A 48 -0.16 -19.70 -14.38
C HIS A 48 -1.10 -19.26 -15.51
N GLY A 49 -1.05 -17.99 -15.93
CA GLY A 49 -1.76 -17.45 -17.08
C GLY A 49 -3.01 -16.63 -16.76
N ASP A 50 -3.47 -16.64 -15.52
CA ASP A 50 -4.62 -15.83 -15.08
C ASP A 50 -4.30 -14.34 -15.19
N GLU A 51 -5.26 -13.59 -15.73
CA GLU A 51 -5.14 -12.16 -15.97
C GLU A 51 -6.09 -11.39 -15.06
N VAL A 52 -5.59 -10.33 -14.45
CA VAL A 52 -6.38 -9.42 -13.60
C VAL A 52 -6.11 -7.98 -13.99
N TYR A 53 -7.18 -7.17 -14.01
CA TYR A 53 -7.07 -5.72 -13.98
C TYR A 53 -7.46 -5.25 -12.58
N ASN A 54 -6.47 -4.88 -11.78
CA ASN A 54 -6.73 -4.48 -10.40
C ASN A 54 -7.43 -3.12 -10.37
N VAL A 55 -8.44 -3.00 -9.50
CA VAL A 55 -8.99 -1.71 -9.07
C VAL A 55 -8.54 -1.50 -7.64
N VAL A 56 -7.67 -0.52 -7.43
CA VAL A 56 -7.04 -0.27 -6.13
C VAL A 56 -7.60 1.01 -5.53
N ALA A 57 -8.30 0.90 -4.40
CA ALA A 57 -8.62 2.05 -3.56
C ALA A 57 -7.49 2.24 -2.54
N ALA A 58 -6.65 3.27 -2.73
CA ALA A 58 -5.56 3.56 -1.82
C ALA A 58 -6.00 4.56 -0.75
N TYR A 59 -5.53 4.36 0.48
CA TYR A 59 -5.83 5.23 1.61
C TYR A 59 -4.54 5.80 2.21
N ILE A 60 -4.59 7.06 2.65
CA ILE A 60 -3.53 7.66 3.49
C ILE A 60 -3.94 7.49 4.95
N CYS A 61 -3.01 6.96 5.76
CA CYS A 61 -3.16 6.82 7.20
C CYS A 61 -2.24 7.83 7.90
N HIS A 62 -2.83 8.84 8.56
CA HIS A 62 -2.07 9.89 9.24
C HIS A 62 -1.77 9.56 10.71
N GLU A 63 -2.57 8.68 11.29
CA GLU A 63 -2.49 8.31 12.70
C GLU A 63 -2.57 6.80 12.83
N TYR A 64 -1.64 6.19 13.57
CA TYR A 64 -1.67 4.76 13.85
C TYR A 64 -1.25 4.48 15.30
N LYS A 65 -1.57 3.27 15.78
CA LYS A 65 -1.16 2.75 17.08
C LYS A 65 -0.53 1.38 16.92
N GLY A 66 0.27 0.97 17.91
CA GLY A 66 0.93 -0.34 17.93
C GLY A 66 2.42 -0.25 17.61
N ASN A 67 3.04 -1.41 17.45
CA ASN A 67 4.44 -1.55 17.06
C ASN A 67 4.49 -2.23 15.70
N LEU A 68 5.51 -1.87 14.92
CA LEU A 68 5.76 -2.50 13.64
C LEU A 68 6.18 -3.96 13.86
N ILE A 69 5.29 -4.89 13.54
CA ILE A 69 5.47 -6.34 13.69
C ILE A 69 5.04 -6.96 12.38
N LYS A 70 5.98 -7.54 11.64
CA LYS A 70 5.67 -8.16 10.35
C LYS A 70 4.96 -9.50 10.54
N ASN A 71 4.03 -9.80 9.64
CA ASN A 71 3.52 -11.16 9.50
C ASN A 71 4.55 -12.04 8.80
N GLU A 72 5.19 -12.95 9.53
CA GLU A 72 6.23 -13.84 8.98
C GLU A 72 5.73 -14.77 7.87
N SER A 73 4.41 -15.00 7.73
CA SER A 73 3.88 -15.86 6.66
C SER A 73 3.67 -15.14 5.32
N GLU A 74 3.60 -13.81 5.32
CA GLU A 74 3.23 -13.01 4.13
C GLU A 74 4.26 -11.90 3.82
N VAL A 75 5.02 -11.45 4.82
CA VAL A 75 5.87 -10.28 4.72
C VAL A 75 7.33 -10.66 4.96
N ARG A 76 8.15 -10.56 3.92
CA ARG A 76 9.60 -10.84 4.01
C ARG A 76 10.31 -9.77 4.83
N ASP A 77 10.03 -8.50 4.52
CA ASP A 77 10.65 -7.34 5.15
C ASP A 77 9.62 -6.21 5.33
N LEU A 78 9.74 -5.46 6.41
CA LEU A 78 8.77 -4.44 6.82
C LEU A 78 9.48 -3.23 7.40
N LYS A 79 9.32 -2.08 6.76
CA LYS A 79 9.97 -0.84 7.19
C LYS A 79 9.17 0.40 6.77
N PHE A 80 9.35 1.47 7.54
CA PHE A 80 9.01 2.81 7.09
C PHE A 80 10.10 3.42 6.20
N PHE A 81 9.69 4.03 5.11
CA PHE A 81 10.53 4.76 4.17
C PHE A 81 10.17 6.24 4.17
N ASN A 82 11.19 7.09 4.22
CA ASN A 82 11.03 8.48 3.81
C ASN A 82 10.85 8.53 2.29
N THR A 83 10.23 9.59 1.77
CA THR A 83 9.91 9.73 0.34
C THR A 83 11.14 9.65 -0.57
N HIS A 84 12.31 10.06 -0.09
CA HIS A 84 13.59 9.98 -0.81
C HIS A 84 14.36 8.65 -0.60
N GLU A 85 13.83 7.74 0.22
CA GLU A 85 14.47 6.46 0.60
C GLU A 85 13.74 5.23 0.06
N ILE A 86 12.66 5.43 -0.71
CA ILE A 86 11.88 4.34 -1.29
C ILE A 86 12.79 3.50 -2.22
N PRO A 87 12.75 2.17 -2.14
CA PRO A 87 13.51 1.31 -3.02
C PRO A 87 13.10 1.49 -4.49
N LYS A 88 14.02 1.22 -5.41
CA LYS A 88 13.74 1.26 -6.85
C LYS A 88 12.91 0.06 -7.32
N GLU A 89 13.07 -1.06 -6.65
CA GLU A 89 12.34 -2.29 -6.90
C GLU A 89 11.09 -2.28 -6.00
N ILE A 90 9.96 -1.98 -6.61
CA ILE A 90 8.64 -1.91 -5.98
C ILE A 90 7.77 -2.95 -6.67
N ASN A 91 6.85 -3.57 -5.92
CA ASN A 91 5.85 -4.48 -6.47
C ASN A 91 5.09 -3.78 -7.62
N PRO A 92 4.99 -4.37 -8.84
CA PRO A 92 4.39 -3.69 -9.98
C PRO A 92 3.01 -3.03 -9.74
N PRO A 93 2.07 -3.65 -8.99
CA PRO A 93 0.78 -3.03 -8.68
C PRO A 93 0.88 -1.79 -7.78
N ASP A 94 1.88 -1.71 -6.90
CA ASP A 94 2.07 -0.59 -5.96
C ASP A 94 2.72 0.63 -6.62
N LYS A 95 3.57 0.38 -7.63
CA LYS A 95 4.35 1.41 -8.31
C LYS A 95 3.52 2.62 -8.79
N PRO A 96 2.39 2.48 -9.52
CA PRO A 96 1.62 3.64 -9.96
C PRO A 96 1.04 4.46 -8.79
N ILE A 97 0.70 3.81 -7.67
CA ILE A 97 0.22 4.50 -6.46
C ILE A 97 1.35 5.31 -5.83
N ILE A 98 2.52 4.69 -5.65
CA ILE A 98 3.69 5.34 -5.05
C ILE A 98 4.18 6.50 -5.91
N ASP A 99 4.22 6.34 -7.23
CA ASP A 99 4.63 7.40 -8.15
C ASP A 99 3.72 8.64 -8.05
N ILE A 100 2.40 8.43 -7.98
CA ILE A 100 1.43 9.53 -7.81
C ILE A 100 1.57 10.15 -6.41
N TYR A 101 1.73 9.34 -5.37
CA TYR A 101 1.98 9.82 -4.02
C TYR A 101 3.23 10.71 -3.94
N LEU A 102 4.37 10.25 -4.50
CA LEU A 102 5.61 11.00 -4.54
C LEU A 102 5.48 12.31 -5.33
N LYS A 103 4.76 12.30 -6.45
CA LYS A 103 4.50 13.52 -7.23
C LYS A 103 3.70 14.55 -6.43
N MET A 104 2.80 14.11 -5.56
CA MET A 104 1.97 14.99 -4.74
C MET A 104 2.67 15.46 -3.47
N PHE A 105 3.38 14.58 -2.77
CA PHE A 105 3.86 14.81 -1.40
C PHE A 105 5.39 14.68 -1.22
N GLY A 106 6.13 14.29 -2.26
CA GLY A 106 7.60 14.28 -2.24
C GLY A 106 8.21 15.67 -2.22
N GLU A 107 9.55 15.75 -2.18
CA GLU A 107 10.27 17.03 -2.24
C GLU A 107 9.90 17.81 -3.51
N GLY A 108 9.40 19.04 -3.34
CA GLY A 108 8.92 19.88 -4.45
C GLY A 108 7.55 19.49 -5.02
N GLY A 109 6.83 18.57 -4.35
CA GLY A 109 5.47 18.17 -4.69
C GLY A 109 4.46 19.32 -4.58
N LEU A 110 3.31 19.13 -5.23
CA LEU A 110 2.22 20.12 -5.26
C LEU A 110 1.48 20.28 -3.91
N GLY A 111 1.62 19.30 -3.01
CA GLY A 111 1.05 19.28 -1.67
C GLY A 111 2.08 19.69 -0.59
N LYS A 112 1.58 20.03 0.61
CA LYS A 112 2.47 20.24 1.76
C LYS A 112 3.05 18.89 2.21
N HIS A 113 4.36 18.82 2.36
CA HIS A 113 5.04 17.68 2.97
C HIS A 113 4.61 17.59 4.44
N ASP A 114 3.81 16.58 4.79
CA ASP A 114 3.23 16.41 6.12
C ASP A 114 4.04 15.46 7.02
N GLY A 115 5.15 14.92 6.52
CA GLY A 115 5.99 13.97 7.25
C GLY A 115 5.45 12.54 7.24
N THR A 116 4.44 12.25 6.41
CA THR A 116 3.91 10.90 6.23
C THR A 116 4.99 9.96 5.69
N LYS A 117 5.22 8.87 6.42
CA LYS A 117 6.14 7.81 6.02
C LYS A 117 5.36 6.72 5.32
N LEU A 118 5.90 6.20 4.22
CA LEU A 118 5.34 5.04 3.56
C LEU A 118 5.77 3.80 4.31
N VAL A 119 4.81 2.96 4.67
CA VAL A 119 5.10 1.58 5.07
C VAL A 119 5.04 0.73 3.81
N ASP A 120 6.13 0.05 3.52
CA ASP A 120 6.18 -0.88 2.40
C ASP A 120 6.60 -2.26 2.91
N VAL A 121 6.01 -3.27 2.27
CA VAL A 121 6.23 -4.69 2.55
C VAL A 121 6.96 -5.27 1.36
N ALA A 122 8.11 -5.90 1.60
CA ALA A 122 8.68 -6.77 0.59
C ALA A 122 7.86 -8.05 0.60
N ASP A 123 6.96 -8.20 -0.37
CA ASP A 123 6.16 -9.40 -0.58
C ASP A 123 7.08 -10.61 -0.86
N SER A 124 6.75 -11.76 -0.29
CA SER A 124 7.39 -13.05 -0.60
C SER A 124 7.00 -13.61 -1.97
N GLY A 125 6.02 -13.00 -2.64
CA GLY A 125 5.46 -13.49 -3.89
C GLY A 125 4.37 -14.53 -3.62
N GLU A 126 3.20 -14.28 -4.20
CA GLU A 126 1.97 -15.09 -4.19
C GLU A 126 1.07 -14.91 -2.95
N LYS A 127 0.14 -13.94 -3.05
CA LYS A 127 -1.27 -14.18 -2.72
C LYS A 127 -2.02 -14.52 -4.03
#